data_AF-A0A817D048-F1
#
_entry.id   AF-A0A817D048-F1
#
_cell.length_a   1.000
_cell.length_b   1.000
_cell.length_c   1.000
_cell.angle_alpha   90.00
_cell.angle_beta   90.00
_cell.angle_gamma   90.00
#
_symmetry.space_group_name_H-M   'P 1'
#
loop_
_entity.id
_entity.type
_entity.pdbx_description
1 polymer ?
#
loop_
_entity_poly.entity_id
_entity_poly.type
_entity_poly.pdbx_seq_one_letter_code
_entity_poly.pdbx_strand_id
1 'polypeptide(L)'
;MLGIMDTYNEDDMHYQYGKTENNNNNSILMNRVPKKMQSQLSHRISPGDPCRVCGFEKNTGRNFGVITCSTCKAFFRRNGRTGSALPPCRFGGQCPVNERTRRQCPTCRLAKCFAVGMQKDLIRTDEERAARLQLVKANRLQRQEKLLAASLSSTATATSSQKHNRRVPHDLSAINYNSSVKCSTPLSSNDWIQLTNIRSAYEHYCLHPILQAEEQREEYLSGQPIKCRLKEHTFMNVLTVRLTSLVSFFRATIPSFSMDMNSNDRAWLVRTNLHYILLFSSMDLMNVNNNITHFDPKKSCHAVYVYVYGQDLLLRAEYLIQKLKHLIGFDPAISKIVQIILFLTPCLVTNYDSNYYYQPSEKTISHIIQAQEQYINILWSYLIYRYGQNEGQKLLTTIIGQVLEHQKFGADVDKSLLERQPFANLVYTMLTSFSLN
;
A
#
# COMPACT_ATOMS: atom_id res chain seq x y z
N MET A 1 -11.85 -53.76 15.63
CA MET A 1 -12.10 -54.63 14.46
C MET A 1 -13.38 -54.14 13.82
N LEU A 2 -13.29 -53.47 12.66
CA LEU A 2 -13.67 -54.02 11.33
C LEU A 2 -15.16 -54.41 11.29
N GLY A 3 -16.01 -53.95 10.39
CA GLY A 3 -15.97 -53.03 9.25
C GLY A 3 -17.43 -52.66 8.96
N ILE A 4 -17.75 -51.81 8.00
CA ILE A 4 -18.30 -52.21 6.70
C ILE A 4 -18.39 -50.93 5.84
N MET A 5 -18.03 -51.08 4.57
CA MET A 5 -18.15 -50.11 3.48
C MET A 5 -19.62 -49.76 3.22
N ASP A 6 -19.89 -48.53 2.76
CA ASP A 6 -20.85 -48.35 1.68
C ASP A 6 -20.57 -47.05 0.90
N THR A 7 -20.47 -47.24 -0.41
CA THR A 7 -20.36 -46.28 -1.50
C THR A 7 -21.72 -45.63 -1.79
N TYR A 8 -21.80 -44.32 -2.08
CA TYR A 8 -22.93 -43.79 -2.85
C TYR A 8 -22.54 -42.60 -3.75
N ASN A 9 -23.16 -42.64 -4.94
CA ASN A 9 -22.89 -41.91 -6.18
C ASN A 9 -23.40 -40.46 -6.21
N GLU A 10 -22.80 -39.68 -7.12
CA GLU A 10 -23.35 -38.48 -7.76
C GLU A 10 -24.57 -38.85 -8.62
N ASP A 11 -25.70 -38.15 -8.45
CA ASP A 11 -26.50 -37.51 -9.51
C ASP A 11 -27.87 -37.03 -8.95
N ASP A 12 -28.45 -36.05 -9.66
CA ASP A 12 -29.78 -35.44 -9.49
C ASP A 12 -29.92 -34.26 -8.51
N MET A 13 -29.95 -33.04 -9.08
CA MET A 13 -31.02 -32.06 -8.82
C MET A 13 -31.05 -30.96 -9.90
N HIS A 14 -31.85 -31.24 -10.93
CA HIS A 14 -32.49 -30.23 -11.77
C HIS A 14 -33.45 -29.38 -10.92
N TYR A 15 -33.32 -28.05 -10.97
CA TYR A 15 -34.47 -27.17 -10.69
C TYR A 15 -34.49 -26.01 -11.69
N GLN A 16 -35.63 -25.91 -12.36
CA GLN A 16 -36.00 -24.94 -13.38
C GLN A 16 -37.33 -24.28 -12.92
N TYR A 17 -37.60 -23.09 -13.47
CA TYR A 17 -38.75 -22.18 -13.26
C TYR A 17 -38.55 -21.09 -12.18
N GLY A 18 -38.93 -19.83 -12.39
CA GLY A 18 -39.82 -19.29 -13.43
C GLY A 18 -39.65 -17.79 -13.69
N LYS A 19 -40.06 -17.41 -14.90
CA LYS A 19 -40.27 -16.04 -15.38
C LYS A 19 -41.58 -15.48 -14.82
N THR A 20 -41.59 -14.19 -14.49
CA THR A 20 -42.78 -13.34 -14.62
C THR A 20 -42.35 -11.93 -15.03
N GLU A 21 -42.77 -11.52 -16.22
CA GLU A 21 -42.86 -10.12 -16.67
C GLU A 21 -44.23 -9.59 -16.24
N ASN A 22 -44.32 -8.35 -15.72
CA ASN A 22 -45.02 -7.26 -16.41
C ASN A 22 -44.89 -5.88 -15.71
N ASN A 23 -44.77 -4.88 -16.58
CA ASN A 23 -44.86 -3.42 -16.49
C ASN A 23 -45.73 -2.76 -15.38
N ASN A 24 -45.25 -1.63 -14.82
CA ASN A 24 -45.74 -0.31 -15.25
C ASN A 24 -44.88 0.89 -14.78
N ASN A 25 -44.89 1.93 -15.63
CA ASN A 25 -44.05 3.12 -15.64
C ASN A 25 -44.32 4.15 -14.53
N ASN A 26 -43.28 4.88 -14.12
CA ASN A 26 -43.31 6.34 -14.15
C ASN A 26 -41.90 6.96 -14.25
N SER A 27 -41.82 7.99 -15.06
CA SER A 27 -40.63 8.67 -15.60
C SER A 27 -39.94 9.60 -14.59
N ILE A 28 -38.63 9.85 -14.80
CA ILE A 28 -38.03 11.20 -14.94
C ILE A 28 -36.52 11.06 -15.29
N LEU A 29 -36.20 11.61 -16.47
CA LEU A 29 -34.96 12.18 -17.01
C LEU A 29 -33.61 12.00 -16.25
N MET A 30 -32.63 11.35 -16.90
CA MET A 30 -31.34 11.93 -17.35
C MET A 30 -30.30 10.83 -17.68
N ASN A 31 -29.67 10.97 -18.86
CA ASN A 31 -28.38 10.41 -19.29
C ASN A 31 -28.17 8.89 -19.41
N ARG A 32 -28.20 8.38 -20.65
CA ARG A 32 -27.37 7.23 -21.08
C ARG A 32 -26.90 7.38 -22.52
N VAL A 33 -25.60 7.65 -22.70
CA VAL A 33 -24.86 7.21 -23.89
C VAL A 33 -24.66 5.68 -23.76
N PRO A 34 -24.84 4.86 -24.82
CA PRO A 34 -24.86 3.41 -24.69
C PRO A 34 -23.49 2.79 -24.35
N LYS A 35 -23.50 1.86 -23.39
CA LYS A 35 -22.40 0.95 -23.05
C LYS A 35 -22.20 -0.08 -24.16
N LYS A 36 -21.24 0.12 -25.07
CA LYS A 36 -20.61 -0.94 -25.88
C LYS A 36 -19.34 -0.40 -26.57
N MET A 37 -18.22 -0.41 -25.85
CA MET A 37 -16.81 -0.47 -26.34
C MET A 37 -15.81 -0.14 -25.20
N GLN A 38 -15.83 -0.92 -24.12
CA GLN A 38 -14.84 -0.79 -23.03
C GLN A 38 -14.08 -2.09 -22.75
N SER A 39 -13.93 -2.97 -23.76
CA SER A 39 -13.21 -4.24 -23.63
C SER A 39 -11.87 -4.30 -24.39
N GLN A 40 -11.18 -3.18 -24.59
CA GLN A 40 -9.86 -3.20 -25.25
C GLN A 40 -8.89 -2.21 -24.61
N LEU A 41 -8.35 -2.48 -23.42
CA LEU A 41 -7.21 -1.70 -22.90
C LEU A 41 -6.26 -2.44 -21.95
N SER A 42 -6.20 -3.78 -22.00
CA SER A 42 -5.09 -4.56 -21.43
C SER A 42 -4.14 -4.99 -22.56
N HIS A 43 -3.44 -4.03 -23.18
CA HIS A 43 -2.25 -4.36 -23.96
C HIS A 43 -1.04 -4.33 -23.02
N ARG A 44 -0.27 -5.42 -23.04
CA ARG A 44 1.04 -5.57 -22.38
C ARG A 44 1.91 -4.37 -22.72
N ILE A 45 2.53 -3.78 -21.69
CA ILE A 45 3.43 -2.65 -21.88
C ILE A 45 4.72 -3.16 -22.51
N SER A 46 4.87 -2.97 -23.82
CA SER A 46 6.14 -3.18 -24.51
C SER A 46 6.93 -1.87 -24.53
N PRO A 47 8.27 -1.89 -24.41
CA PRO A 47 9.10 -0.72 -24.72
C PRO A 47 8.79 -0.26 -26.17
N GLY A 48 8.01 0.81 -26.32
CA GLY A 48 7.56 1.29 -27.64
C GLY A 48 6.09 1.72 -27.72
N ASP A 49 5.26 1.44 -26.71
CA ASP A 49 3.83 1.79 -26.79
C ASP A 49 3.57 3.31 -26.95
N PRO A 50 2.71 3.75 -27.88
CA PRO A 50 2.47 5.17 -28.09
C PRO A 50 1.77 5.83 -26.90
N CYS A 51 2.07 7.11 -26.67
CA CYS A 51 1.42 7.91 -25.64
C CYS A 51 -0.11 7.90 -25.79
N ARG A 52 -0.84 7.40 -24.79
CA ARG A 52 -2.31 7.27 -24.83
C ARG A 52 -3.06 8.61 -25.00
N VAL A 53 -2.41 9.73 -24.71
CA VAL A 53 -3.00 11.07 -24.84
C VAL A 53 -2.84 11.64 -26.25
N CYS A 54 -1.67 11.48 -26.88
CA CYS A 54 -1.33 12.18 -28.13
C CYS A 54 -0.73 11.31 -29.23
N GLY A 55 -0.60 10.00 -29.02
CA GLY A 55 -0.06 9.06 -30.00
C GLY A 55 1.46 9.07 -30.18
N PHE A 56 2.21 9.98 -29.53
CA PHE A 56 3.66 10.04 -29.68
C PHE A 56 4.35 8.73 -29.25
N GLU A 57 5.11 8.11 -30.16
CA GLU A 57 5.72 6.79 -30.02
C GLU A 57 6.71 6.69 -28.85
N LYS A 58 7.51 7.74 -28.62
CA LYS A 58 8.49 7.76 -27.52
C LYS A 58 7.82 8.11 -26.19
N ASN A 59 7.23 7.11 -25.55
CA ASN A 59 6.71 7.20 -24.19
C ASN A 59 7.85 7.13 -23.15
N THR A 60 7.58 7.56 -21.91
CA THR A 60 8.57 7.48 -20.81
C THR A 60 8.09 6.58 -19.67
N GLY A 61 7.29 5.56 -19.99
CA GLY A 61 6.62 4.68 -19.06
C GLY A 61 5.27 5.19 -18.55
N ARG A 62 4.79 4.56 -17.47
CA ARG A 62 3.52 4.88 -16.82
C ARG A 62 3.66 6.15 -15.97
N ASN A 63 2.87 7.18 -16.27
CA ASN A 63 2.86 8.43 -15.53
C ASN A 63 1.42 8.74 -15.09
N PHE A 64 1.23 8.95 -13.80
CA PHE A 64 -0.09 9.22 -13.22
C PHE A 64 -1.14 8.14 -13.59
N GLY A 65 -0.75 6.87 -13.63
CA GLY A 65 -1.64 5.75 -13.93
C GLY A 65 -1.70 5.29 -15.40
N VAL A 66 -1.15 6.06 -16.36
CA VAL A 66 -1.29 5.81 -17.81
C VAL A 66 0.04 5.90 -18.56
N ILE A 67 0.22 5.15 -19.66
CA ILE A 67 1.39 5.29 -20.56
C ILE A 67 1.34 6.65 -21.27
N THR A 68 2.33 7.50 -21.03
CA THR A 68 2.39 8.83 -21.66
C THR A 68 3.82 9.24 -22.01
N CYS A 69 3.97 10.15 -22.97
CA CYS A 69 5.23 10.82 -23.24
C CYS A 69 5.57 11.89 -22.19
N SER A 70 6.84 12.31 -22.15
CA SER A 70 7.36 13.33 -21.23
C SER A 70 6.57 14.64 -21.28
N THR A 71 6.10 15.03 -22.46
CA THR A 71 5.33 16.27 -22.66
C THR A 71 3.94 16.18 -22.03
N CYS A 72 3.24 15.06 -22.19
CA CYS A 72 1.91 14.86 -21.60
C CYS A 72 1.99 14.66 -20.09
N LYS A 73 3.02 13.97 -19.60
CA LYS A 73 3.38 13.92 -18.17
C LYS A 73 3.53 15.32 -17.58
N ALA A 74 4.36 16.17 -18.19
CA ALA A 74 4.61 17.52 -17.69
C ALA A 74 3.35 18.40 -17.76
N PHE A 75 2.57 18.28 -18.84
CA PHE A 75 1.32 19.01 -19.02
C PHE A 75 0.30 18.64 -17.93
N PHE A 76 0.08 17.35 -17.68
CA PHE A 76 -0.88 16.89 -16.68
C PHE A 76 -0.44 17.27 -15.26
N ARG A 77 0.86 17.19 -14.94
CA ARG A 77 1.38 17.64 -13.64
C ARG A 77 1.07 19.12 -13.35
N ARG A 78 1.02 19.98 -14.37
CA ARG A 78 0.74 21.41 -14.22
C ARG A 78 -0.76 21.71 -14.14
N ASN A 79 -1.58 20.95 -14.87
CA ASN A 79 -2.98 21.32 -15.12
C ASN A 79 -4.01 20.32 -14.54
N GLY A 80 -3.58 19.15 -14.06
CA GLY A 80 -4.44 18.08 -13.56
C GLY A 80 -5.01 18.28 -12.17
N ARG A 81 -4.55 19.31 -11.45
CA ARG A 81 -5.13 19.68 -10.14
C ARG A 81 -6.44 20.43 -10.32
N THR A 82 -7.34 20.31 -9.35
CA THR A 82 -8.63 21.02 -9.32
C THR A 82 -8.39 22.53 -9.36
N GLY A 83 -9.00 23.25 -10.31
CA GLY A 83 -8.87 24.71 -10.45
C GLY A 83 -7.83 25.22 -11.45
N SER A 84 -7.36 24.40 -12.41
CA SER A 84 -6.48 24.90 -13.48
C SER A 84 -7.23 25.89 -14.40
N ALA A 85 -6.77 27.13 -14.44
CA ALA A 85 -7.29 28.20 -15.30
C ALA A 85 -6.87 28.00 -16.77
N LEU A 86 -7.35 26.93 -17.40
CA LEU A 86 -7.16 26.73 -18.84
C LEU A 86 -8.17 27.57 -19.62
N PRO A 87 -7.77 28.19 -20.74
CA PRO A 87 -8.69 28.96 -21.57
C PRO A 87 -9.81 28.05 -22.12
N PRO A 88 -11.05 28.54 -22.23
CA PRO A 88 -12.14 27.74 -22.77
C PRO A 88 -11.81 27.24 -24.18
N CYS A 89 -12.34 26.06 -24.53
CA CYS A 89 -12.17 25.54 -25.88
C CYS A 89 -12.89 26.45 -26.89
N ARG A 90 -12.20 26.85 -27.96
CA ARG A 90 -12.76 27.69 -29.05
C ARG A 90 -13.55 26.90 -30.09
N PHE A 91 -13.53 25.57 -30.01
CA PHE A 91 -14.07 24.65 -31.03
C PHE A 91 -14.97 23.57 -30.42
N GLY A 92 -15.79 23.93 -29.42
CA GLY A 92 -16.85 23.05 -28.90
C GLY A 92 -16.40 21.84 -28.07
N GLY A 93 -15.17 21.82 -27.57
CA GLY A 93 -14.69 20.79 -26.63
C GLY A 93 -14.26 19.46 -27.26
N GLN A 94 -14.13 19.38 -28.58
CA GLN A 94 -13.83 18.14 -29.31
C GLN A 94 -12.55 18.24 -30.17
N CYS A 95 -11.61 19.12 -29.81
CA CYS A 95 -10.37 19.27 -30.59
C CYS A 95 -9.57 17.96 -30.63
N PRO A 96 -9.09 17.53 -31.81
CA PRO A 96 -8.25 16.33 -31.93
C PRO A 96 -6.92 16.55 -31.21
N VAL A 97 -6.50 15.55 -30.40
CA VAL A 97 -5.25 15.60 -29.64
C VAL A 97 -4.28 14.55 -30.20
N ASN A 98 -3.36 14.98 -31.05
CA ASN A 98 -2.26 14.16 -31.56
C ASN A 98 -0.91 14.85 -31.33
N GLU A 99 0.20 14.27 -31.78
CA GLU A 99 1.54 14.81 -31.57
C GLU A 99 1.68 16.28 -32.05
N ARG A 100 1.08 16.59 -33.20
CA ARG A 100 1.13 17.90 -33.85
C ARG A 100 0.13 18.88 -33.24
N THR A 101 -1.09 18.43 -32.93
CA THR A 101 -2.20 19.29 -32.49
C THR A 101 -2.36 19.44 -30.98
N ARG A 102 -1.67 18.63 -30.16
CA ARG A 102 -1.76 18.68 -28.68
C ARG A 102 -1.42 20.03 -28.02
N ARG A 103 -0.92 21.01 -28.77
CA ARG A 103 -0.67 22.37 -28.29
C ARG A 103 -1.80 23.36 -28.60
N GLN A 104 -2.69 23.03 -29.53
CA GLN A 104 -3.73 23.94 -30.04
C GLN A 104 -4.87 24.18 -29.04
N CYS A 105 -5.25 23.16 -28.27
CA CYS A 105 -6.29 23.29 -27.25
C CYS A 105 -5.88 22.59 -25.94
N PRO A 106 -5.40 23.34 -24.94
CA PRO A 106 -5.00 22.74 -23.66
C PRO A 106 -6.21 22.14 -22.91
N THR A 107 -7.40 22.71 -23.06
CA THR A 107 -8.63 22.23 -22.41
C THR A 107 -9.04 20.86 -22.91
N CYS A 108 -9.08 20.64 -24.23
CA CYS A 108 -9.35 19.32 -24.81
C CYS A 108 -8.23 18.32 -24.50
N ARG A 109 -6.98 18.78 -24.42
CA ARG A 109 -5.86 17.94 -23.99
C ARG A 109 -6.00 17.47 -22.55
N LEU A 110 -6.38 18.36 -21.63
CA LEU A 110 -6.59 18.01 -20.23
C LEU A 110 -7.78 17.06 -20.07
N ALA A 111 -8.89 17.34 -20.76
CA ALA A 111 -10.03 16.44 -20.81
C ALA A 111 -9.62 15.05 -21.32
N LYS A 112 -8.80 14.97 -22.37
CA LYS A 112 -8.27 13.71 -22.88
C LYS A 112 -7.36 13.01 -21.86
N CYS A 113 -6.53 13.73 -21.12
CA CYS A 113 -5.71 13.15 -20.04
C CYS A 113 -6.57 12.42 -18.99
N PHE A 114 -7.65 13.04 -18.54
CA PHE A 114 -8.59 12.38 -17.62
C PHE A 114 -9.35 11.23 -18.28
N ALA A 115 -9.78 11.40 -19.53
CA ALA A 115 -10.52 10.38 -20.27
C ALA A 115 -9.70 9.08 -20.49
N VAL A 116 -8.37 9.19 -20.58
CA VAL A 116 -7.48 8.02 -20.67
C VAL A 116 -7.08 7.45 -19.31
N GLY A 117 -7.56 8.03 -18.20
CA GLY A 117 -7.37 7.52 -16.84
C GLY A 117 -6.21 8.14 -16.06
N MET A 118 -5.70 9.32 -16.43
CA MET A 118 -4.65 9.97 -15.63
C MET A 118 -5.21 10.44 -14.27
N GLN A 119 -4.57 10.03 -13.18
CA GLN A 119 -5.03 10.27 -11.81
C GLN A 119 -4.37 11.51 -11.20
N LYS A 120 -5.18 12.50 -10.82
CA LYS A 120 -4.70 13.76 -10.21
C LYS A 120 -4.10 13.57 -8.81
N ASP A 121 -4.54 12.55 -8.08
CA ASP A 121 -4.08 12.29 -6.70
C ASP A 121 -2.62 11.79 -6.66
N LEU A 122 -2.07 11.38 -7.81
CA LEU A 122 -0.65 11.06 -7.99
C LEU A 122 0.21 12.31 -8.26
N ILE A 123 -0.39 13.50 -8.36
CA ILE A 123 0.34 14.77 -8.43
C ILE A 123 0.66 15.21 -7.01
N ARG A 124 1.96 15.30 -6.70
CA ARG A 124 2.43 15.79 -5.41
C ARG A 124 1.79 17.11 -5.01
N THR A 125 1.47 17.33 -3.75
CA THR A 125 0.87 18.59 -3.28
C THR A 125 1.90 19.73 -3.22
N ASP A 126 1.46 20.96 -2.97
CA ASP A 126 2.38 22.09 -2.84
C ASP A 126 3.15 22.04 -1.51
N GLU A 127 2.53 21.49 -0.47
CA GLU A 127 3.17 21.18 0.81
C GLU A 127 4.30 20.16 0.62
N GLU A 128 4.07 19.07 -0.12
CA GLU A 128 5.09 18.05 -0.42
C GLU A 128 6.26 18.62 -1.24
N ARG A 129 5.99 19.59 -2.13
CA ARG A 129 7.04 20.26 -2.91
C ARG A 129 7.86 21.20 -2.02
N ALA A 130 7.20 21.97 -1.16
CA ALA A 130 7.86 22.87 -0.21
C ALA A 130 8.77 22.08 0.75
N ALA A 131 8.28 20.95 1.27
CA ALA A 131 9.05 20.06 2.13
C ALA A 131 10.30 19.53 1.42
N ARG A 132 10.19 19.10 0.16
CA ARG A 132 11.35 18.65 -0.62
C ARG A 132 12.39 19.76 -0.83
N LEU A 133 11.93 20.99 -1.08
CA LEU A 133 12.84 22.13 -1.26
C LEU A 133 13.57 22.48 0.05
N GLN A 134 12.87 22.43 1.18
CA GLN A 134 13.48 22.60 2.50
C GLN A 134 14.49 21.51 2.81
N LEU A 135 14.19 20.24 2.48
CA LEU A 135 15.13 19.13 2.62
C LEU A 135 16.39 19.33 1.78
N VAL A 136 16.25 19.74 0.52
CA VAL A 136 17.41 20.03 -0.34
C VAL A 136 18.25 21.17 0.24
N LYS A 137 17.61 22.19 0.83
CA LYS A 137 18.30 23.30 1.50
C LYS A 137 19.03 22.84 2.76
N ALA A 138 18.37 22.05 3.61
CA ALA A 138 18.96 21.50 4.83
C ALA A 138 20.14 20.57 4.53
N ASN A 139 20.01 19.68 3.54
CA ASN A 139 21.10 18.81 3.11
C ASN A 139 22.29 19.58 2.52
N ARG A 140 22.04 20.70 1.81
CA ARG A 140 23.11 21.61 1.35
C ARG A 140 23.83 22.28 2.52
N LEU A 141 23.09 22.73 3.54
CA LEU A 141 23.66 23.34 4.75
C LEU A 141 24.48 22.33 5.56
N GLN A 142 23.94 21.14 5.81
CA GLN A 142 24.69 20.07 6.50
C GLN A 142 25.95 19.67 5.73
N ARG A 143 25.90 19.64 4.38
CA ARG A 143 27.10 19.36 3.59
C ARG A 143 28.12 20.49 3.72
N GLN A 144 27.68 21.75 3.80
CA GLN A 144 28.55 22.90 4.02
C GLN A 144 29.15 22.89 5.43
N GLU A 145 28.38 22.57 6.46
CA GLU A 145 28.84 22.41 7.85
C GLU A 145 29.84 21.27 7.98
N LYS A 146 29.59 20.11 7.33
CA LYS A 146 30.54 19.00 7.32
C LYS A 146 31.84 19.35 6.60
N LEU A 147 31.77 20.12 5.52
CA LEU A 147 32.97 20.62 4.82
C LEU A 147 33.75 21.61 5.68
N LEU A 148 33.06 22.52 6.39
CA LEU A 148 33.65 23.45 7.36
C LEU A 148 34.28 22.72 8.55
N ALA A 149 33.60 21.72 9.10
CA ALA A 149 34.10 20.88 10.20
C ALA A 149 35.31 20.04 9.78
N ALA A 150 35.31 19.53 8.54
CA ALA A 150 36.46 18.82 7.97
C ALA A 150 37.69 19.73 7.80
N SER A 151 37.50 21.00 7.44
CA SER A 151 38.59 21.99 7.41
C SER A 151 39.08 22.45 8.79
N LEU A 152 38.25 22.32 9.84
CA LEU A 152 38.63 22.61 11.24
C LEU A 152 39.34 21.44 11.92
N SER A 153 39.18 20.22 11.40
CA SER A 153 39.76 18.99 11.96
C SER A 153 41.19 18.72 11.51
N SER A 154 41.70 19.46 10.52
CA SER A 154 43.04 19.30 9.92
C SER A 154 44.08 20.31 10.42
N THR A 155 43.76 21.13 11.42
CA THR A 155 44.73 22.03 12.07
C THR A 155 44.71 21.83 13.58
N ALA A 156 45.30 20.72 14.04
CA ALA A 156 45.65 20.52 15.44
C ALA A 156 47.13 20.13 15.58
N THR A 157 48.01 20.95 14.99
CA THR A 157 49.43 21.08 15.37
C THR A 157 49.97 22.40 14.81
N ALA A 158 49.80 23.49 15.56
CA ALA A 158 50.80 24.56 15.73
C ALA A 158 50.23 25.69 16.60
N THR A 159 51.05 26.11 17.53
CA THR A 159 50.93 27.19 18.50
C THR A 159 50.65 28.58 17.91
N SER A 160 50.06 29.43 18.78
CA SER A 160 50.22 30.90 18.87
C SER A 160 49.13 31.81 18.28
N SER A 161 48.44 32.46 19.22
CA SER A 161 48.15 33.91 19.28
C SER A 161 47.08 34.57 18.39
N GLN A 162 46.30 35.42 19.09
CA GLN A 162 45.58 36.63 18.67
C GLN A 162 44.08 36.57 18.27
N LYS A 163 43.28 37.15 19.20
CA LYS A 163 42.21 38.15 19.04
C LYS A 163 41.63 38.37 17.63
N HIS A 164 40.30 38.25 17.47
CA HIS A 164 39.41 39.37 17.10
C HIS A 164 37.92 38.99 17.01
N ASN A 165 37.11 39.55 17.92
CA ASN A 165 35.90 40.36 17.68
C ASN A 165 35.12 40.21 16.34
N ARG A 166 33.82 39.83 16.38
CA ARG A 166 32.66 40.71 16.05
C ARG A 166 31.32 39.98 15.74
N ARG A 167 30.29 40.49 16.41
CA ARG A 167 28.93 40.93 15.94
C ARG A 167 27.92 39.91 15.41
N VAL A 168 26.83 39.80 16.19
CA VAL A 168 25.43 39.63 15.77
C VAL A 168 24.98 40.84 14.93
N PRO A 169 24.01 40.68 14.01
CA PRO A 169 22.83 41.54 14.11
C PRO A 169 21.48 40.81 13.96
N HIS A 170 20.54 41.33 14.76
CA HIS A 170 19.09 41.20 14.74
C HIS A 170 18.48 42.05 13.61
N ASP A 171 17.30 41.66 13.10
CA ASP A 171 16.13 42.54 12.77
C ASP A 171 15.02 41.68 12.10
N LEU A 172 13.80 41.56 12.68
CA LEU A 172 12.59 42.38 12.47
C LEU A 172 12.13 42.37 10.99
N SER A 173 10.88 42.10 10.56
CA SER A 173 9.56 42.08 11.20
C SER A 173 8.50 41.55 10.21
N ALA A 174 7.37 41.10 10.77
CA ALA A 174 5.99 40.95 10.27
C ALA A 174 5.64 40.98 8.76
N ILE A 175 4.86 39.96 8.33
CA ILE A 175 3.66 40.17 7.50
C ILE A 175 2.51 39.32 8.08
N ASN A 176 1.44 40.01 8.44
CA ASN A 176 0.16 39.49 8.91
C ASN A 176 -0.75 39.20 7.69
N TYR A 177 -1.37 38.02 7.64
CA TYR A 177 -2.51 37.74 6.77
C TYR A 177 -3.52 36.89 7.53
N ASN A 178 -4.62 37.53 7.94
CA ASN A 178 -5.79 36.85 8.46
C ASN A 178 -6.60 36.23 7.31
N SER A 179 -6.82 34.91 7.35
CA SER A 179 -8.16 34.30 7.49
C SER A 179 -8.19 32.79 7.13
N SER A 180 -9.09 32.09 7.83
CA SER A 180 -9.40 30.64 7.82
C SER A 180 -8.50 29.76 8.70
N VAL A 181 -9.07 29.38 9.83
CA VAL A 181 -8.52 28.48 10.85
C VAL A 181 -8.31 27.08 10.25
N LYS A 182 -7.05 26.69 10.03
CA LYS A 182 -6.60 25.29 10.03
C LYS A 182 -5.63 25.15 11.19
N CYS A 183 -5.96 24.31 12.16
CA CYS A 183 -5.04 23.96 13.24
C CYS A 183 -3.86 23.20 12.61
N SER A 184 -2.72 23.88 12.48
CA SER A 184 -1.55 23.39 11.77
C SER A 184 -0.34 23.39 12.70
N THR A 185 -0.15 22.29 13.43
CA THR A 185 1.22 21.84 13.69
C THR A 185 1.70 21.14 12.43
N PRO A 186 2.66 21.70 11.68
CA PRO A 186 3.22 21.00 10.53
C PRO A 186 3.88 19.71 11.04
N LEU A 187 3.54 18.59 10.42
CA LEU A 187 4.19 17.31 10.68
C LEU A 187 5.71 17.47 10.54
N SER A 188 6.49 16.89 11.45
CA SER A 188 7.94 17.09 11.45
C SER A 188 8.57 16.58 10.14
N SER A 189 9.69 17.19 9.74
CA SER A 189 10.43 16.75 8.56
C SER A 189 10.84 15.28 8.64
N ASN A 190 11.12 14.79 9.85
CA ASN A 190 11.49 13.39 10.10
C ASN A 190 10.30 12.45 9.88
N ASP A 191 9.12 12.81 10.39
CA ASP A 191 7.91 12.00 10.21
C ASP A 191 7.53 11.88 8.73
N TRP A 192 7.65 12.97 7.96
CA TRP A 192 7.41 12.94 6.51
C TRP A 192 8.38 12.02 5.77
N ILE A 193 9.66 12.03 6.16
CA ILE A 193 10.67 11.13 5.58
C ILE A 193 10.28 9.68 5.89
N GLN A 194 9.91 9.38 7.13
CA GLN A 194 9.50 8.03 7.51
C GLN A 194 8.25 7.56 6.74
N LEU A 195 7.22 8.39 6.64
CA LEU A 195 6.02 8.10 5.84
C LEU A 195 6.36 7.83 4.37
N THR A 196 7.25 8.63 3.80
CA THR A 196 7.71 8.45 2.41
C THR A 196 8.51 7.16 2.24
N ASN A 197 9.34 6.81 3.22
CA ASN A 197 10.11 5.58 3.22
C ASN A 197 9.20 4.35 3.31
N ILE A 198 8.23 4.35 4.23
CA ILE A 198 7.23 3.28 4.36
C ILE A 198 6.49 3.08 3.03
N ARG A 199 6.01 4.16 2.42
CA ARG A 199 5.31 4.10 1.14
C ARG A 199 6.20 3.54 0.04
N SER A 200 7.42 4.05 -0.09
CA SER A 200 8.36 3.64 -1.15
C SER A 200 8.77 2.17 -0.96
N ALA A 201 8.97 1.73 0.29
CA ALA A 201 9.27 0.34 0.62
C ALA A 201 8.11 -0.57 0.24
N TYR A 202 6.86 -0.19 0.56
CA TYR A 202 5.70 -0.98 0.18
C TYR A 202 5.54 -1.07 -1.35
N GLU A 203 5.68 0.04 -2.06
CA GLU A 203 5.62 0.06 -3.53
C GLU A 203 6.68 -0.88 -4.13
N HIS A 204 7.92 -0.81 -3.64
CA HIS A 204 9.05 -1.57 -4.18
C HIS A 204 9.03 -3.06 -3.81
N TYR A 205 8.80 -3.40 -2.54
CA TYR A 205 8.93 -4.78 -2.05
C TYR A 205 7.62 -5.57 -2.12
N CYS A 206 6.47 -4.91 -1.99
CA CYS A 206 5.16 -5.57 -2.04
C CYS A 206 4.48 -5.36 -3.39
N LEU A 207 4.08 -4.13 -3.71
CA LEU A 207 3.18 -3.87 -4.82
C LEU A 207 3.75 -4.33 -6.18
N HIS A 208 4.98 -3.92 -6.51
CA HIS A 208 5.58 -4.23 -7.81
C HIS A 208 5.83 -5.73 -8.03
N PRO A 209 6.54 -6.46 -7.12
CA PRO A 209 6.80 -7.89 -7.30
C PRO A 209 5.51 -8.70 -7.40
N ILE A 210 4.51 -8.32 -6.61
CA ILE A 210 3.21 -8.99 -6.61
C ILE A 210 2.49 -8.79 -7.95
N LEU A 211 2.36 -7.55 -8.40
CA LEU A 211 1.66 -7.27 -9.66
C LEU A 211 2.35 -7.97 -10.84
N GLN A 212 3.68 -8.00 -10.84
CA GLN A 212 4.46 -8.74 -11.83
C GLN A 212 4.18 -10.25 -11.77
N ALA A 213 4.11 -10.83 -10.57
CA ALA A 213 3.80 -12.24 -10.39
C ALA A 213 2.35 -12.60 -10.78
N GLU A 214 1.41 -11.68 -10.62
CA GLU A 214 0.02 -11.83 -11.07
C GLU A 214 -0.12 -11.68 -12.60
N GLU A 215 0.58 -10.72 -13.22
CA GLU A 215 0.58 -10.53 -14.68
C GLU A 215 1.10 -11.77 -15.42
N GLN A 216 2.11 -12.43 -14.86
CA GLN A 216 2.67 -13.68 -15.39
C GLN A 216 1.70 -14.87 -15.29
N ARG A 217 0.66 -14.80 -14.45
CA ARG A 217 -0.30 -15.91 -14.23
C ARG A 217 -1.51 -15.88 -15.17
N GLU A 218 -1.89 -14.72 -15.69
CA GLU A 218 -3.14 -14.56 -16.46
C GLU A 218 -3.09 -15.13 -17.90
N GLU A 219 -1.92 -15.44 -18.44
CA GLU A 219 -1.79 -16.00 -19.81
C GLU A 219 -1.97 -17.54 -19.87
N TYR A 220 -1.72 -18.27 -18.79
CA TYR A 220 -1.68 -19.75 -18.82
C TYR A 220 -2.99 -20.44 -18.40
N LEU A 221 -3.93 -19.69 -17.82
CA LEU A 221 -5.10 -20.22 -17.14
C LEU A 221 -6.41 -19.83 -17.83
N SER A 222 -6.44 -19.62 -19.15
CA SER A 222 -7.70 -19.32 -19.87
C SER A 222 -8.26 -20.50 -20.67
N GLY A 223 -7.48 -21.58 -20.86
CA GLY A 223 -7.89 -22.74 -21.69
C GLY A 223 -8.26 -24.06 -21.00
N GLN A 224 -7.99 -24.28 -19.70
CA GLN A 224 -8.23 -25.58 -19.03
C GLN A 224 -9.35 -25.60 -17.96
N PRO A 225 -9.92 -26.76 -17.57
CA PRO A 225 -10.84 -26.84 -16.42
C PRO A 225 -10.17 -26.41 -15.11
N ILE A 226 -10.90 -25.79 -14.17
CA ILE A 226 -10.38 -25.27 -12.89
C ILE A 226 -9.63 -26.36 -12.09
N LYS A 227 -10.13 -27.61 -12.10
CA LYS A 227 -9.49 -28.77 -11.46
C LYS A 227 -8.12 -29.12 -12.04
N CYS A 228 -7.83 -28.78 -13.30
CA CYS A 228 -6.54 -29.03 -13.97
C CYS A 228 -5.56 -27.85 -13.86
N ARG A 229 -6.03 -26.68 -13.41
CA ARG A 229 -5.30 -25.40 -13.40
C ARG A 229 -4.49 -25.14 -12.13
N LEU A 230 -4.86 -25.79 -11.03
CA LEU A 230 -4.35 -25.47 -9.70
C LEU A 230 -3.42 -26.58 -9.19
N LYS A 231 -2.19 -26.60 -9.72
CA LYS A 231 -1.13 -27.46 -9.20
C LYS A 231 -0.60 -26.87 -7.88
N GLU A 232 -0.30 -27.74 -6.91
CA GLU A 232 0.28 -27.38 -5.60
C GLU A 232 1.43 -26.37 -5.70
N HIS A 233 2.34 -26.58 -6.67
CA HIS A 233 3.45 -25.69 -6.97
C HIS A 233 3.00 -24.23 -7.29
N THR A 234 1.91 -24.05 -8.04
CA THR A 234 1.39 -22.72 -8.40
C THR A 234 0.86 -21.96 -7.19
N PHE A 235 0.24 -22.68 -6.26
CA PHE A 235 -0.24 -22.15 -4.98
C PHE A 235 0.93 -21.71 -4.09
N MET A 236 1.91 -22.60 -3.97
CA MET A 236 3.14 -22.35 -3.23
C MET A 236 3.87 -21.11 -3.75
N ASN A 237 3.95 -20.94 -5.07
CA ASN A 237 4.56 -19.75 -5.64
C ASN A 237 3.81 -18.45 -5.31
N VAL A 238 2.48 -18.47 -5.10
CA VAL A 238 1.76 -17.25 -4.66
C VAL A 238 2.22 -16.91 -3.26
N LEU A 239 2.09 -17.87 -2.35
CA LEU A 239 2.39 -17.69 -0.94
C LEU A 239 3.85 -17.29 -0.76
N THR A 240 4.78 -17.93 -1.48
CA THR A 240 6.22 -17.58 -1.49
C THR A 240 6.44 -16.12 -1.87
N VAL A 241 5.90 -15.67 -3.00
CA VAL A 241 6.11 -14.28 -3.45
C VAL A 241 5.54 -13.31 -2.42
N ARG A 242 4.33 -13.57 -1.92
CA ARG A 242 3.65 -12.68 -0.97
C ARG A 242 4.36 -12.61 0.38
N LEU A 243 4.82 -13.75 0.90
CA LEU A 243 5.58 -13.84 2.15
C LEU A 243 6.95 -13.16 2.02
N THR A 244 7.71 -13.46 0.96
CA THR A 244 9.00 -12.81 0.70
C THR A 244 8.84 -11.30 0.59
N SER A 245 7.84 -10.83 -0.15
CA SER A 245 7.52 -9.41 -0.27
C SER A 245 7.26 -8.73 1.08
N LEU A 246 6.48 -9.35 1.95
CA LEU A 246 6.17 -8.82 3.27
C LEU A 246 7.40 -8.80 4.19
N VAL A 247 8.18 -9.88 4.22
CA VAL A 247 9.42 -9.93 5.00
C VAL A 247 10.39 -8.85 4.52
N SER A 248 10.59 -8.71 3.22
CA SER A 248 11.44 -7.65 2.65
C SER A 248 10.93 -6.24 3.00
N PHE A 249 9.61 -6.02 2.98
CA PHE A 249 9.00 -4.77 3.42
C PHE A 249 9.32 -4.47 4.89
N PHE A 250 9.08 -5.41 5.81
CA PHE A 250 9.37 -5.21 7.23
C PHE A 250 10.86 -5.00 7.51
N ARG A 251 11.74 -5.72 6.80
CA ARG A 251 13.21 -5.51 6.88
C ARG A 251 13.61 -4.11 6.44
N ALA A 252 12.97 -3.58 5.41
CA ALA A 252 13.27 -2.25 4.89
C ALA A 252 12.71 -1.12 5.76
N THR A 253 11.60 -1.34 6.45
CA THR A 253 10.97 -0.31 7.28
C THR A 253 11.48 -0.34 8.72
N ILE A 254 11.76 -1.51 9.30
CA ILE A 254 12.11 -1.67 10.72
C ILE A 254 13.62 -1.91 10.85
N PRO A 255 14.45 -0.90 11.16
CA PRO A 255 15.91 -1.07 11.16
C PRO A 255 16.38 -2.11 12.18
N SER A 256 15.76 -2.11 13.37
CA SER A 256 16.08 -3.03 14.46
C SER A 256 15.80 -4.50 14.12
N PHE A 257 14.90 -4.77 13.18
CA PHE A 257 14.60 -6.13 12.75
C PHE A 257 15.81 -6.81 12.09
N SER A 258 16.66 -6.06 11.38
CA SER A 258 17.85 -6.63 10.72
C SER A 258 19.12 -6.50 11.55
N MET A 259 19.27 -5.40 12.31
CA MET A 259 20.54 -5.06 12.98
C MET A 259 20.62 -5.58 14.41
N ASP A 260 19.47 -5.70 15.10
CA ASP A 260 19.48 -5.79 16.56
C ASP A 260 18.86 -7.08 17.12
N MET A 261 18.20 -7.88 16.27
CA MET A 261 17.56 -9.16 16.63
C MET A 261 18.36 -10.35 16.10
N ASN A 262 18.53 -11.39 16.93
CA ASN A 262 19.16 -12.65 16.47
C ASN A 262 18.21 -13.45 15.53
N SER A 263 18.74 -14.45 14.84
CA SER A 263 17.97 -15.23 13.85
C SER A 263 16.75 -15.97 14.43
N ASN A 264 16.86 -16.48 15.65
CA ASN A 264 15.77 -17.21 16.30
C ASN A 264 14.65 -16.25 16.75
N ASP A 265 15.01 -15.08 17.28
CA ASP A 265 14.08 -14.02 17.66
C ASP A 265 13.33 -13.47 16.44
N ARG A 266 14.01 -13.26 15.31
CA ARG A 266 13.37 -12.88 14.05
C ARG A 266 12.40 -13.96 13.56
N ALA A 267 12.80 -15.23 13.65
CA ALA A 267 11.96 -16.37 13.30
C ALA A 267 10.71 -16.45 14.14
N TRP A 268 10.84 -16.24 15.44
CA TRP A 268 9.72 -16.16 16.35
C TRP A 268 8.75 -15.04 15.96
N LEU A 269 9.24 -13.82 15.70
CA LEU A 269 8.39 -12.68 15.35
C LEU A 269 7.65 -12.92 14.02
N VAL A 270 8.36 -13.45 13.02
CA VAL A 270 7.78 -13.80 11.71
C VAL A 270 6.70 -14.88 11.85
N ARG A 271 6.98 -15.98 12.57
CA ARG A 271 6.02 -17.09 12.73
C ARG A 271 4.78 -16.67 13.51
N THR A 272 4.94 -15.78 14.49
CA THR A 272 3.83 -15.37 15.38
C THR A 272 2.89 -14.37 14.72
N ASN A 273 3.37 -13.61 13.72
CA ASN A 273 2.59 -12.49 13.19
C ASN A 273 2.31 -12.55 11.68
N LEU A 274 3.11 -13.26 10.89
CA LEU A 274 3.05 -13.09 9.44
C LEU A 274 1.90 -13.87 8.78
N HIS A 275 1.45 -14.98 9.36
CA HIS A 275 0.41 -15.85 8.78
C HIS A 275 -0.93 -15.13 8.58
N TYR A 276 -1.38 -14.32 9.54
CA TYR A 276 -2.63 -13.58 9.41
C TYR A 276 -2.43 -12.21 8.73
N ILE A 277 -1.26 -11.59 8.89
CA ILE A 277 -0.90 -10.35 8.17
C ILE A 277 -0.81 -10.60 6.67
N LEU A 278 -0.39 -11.79 6.23
CA LEU A 278 -0.40 -12.20 4.83
C LEU A 278 -1.80 -12.10 4.22
N LEU A 279 -2.81 -12.59 4.95
CA LEU A 279 -4.21 -12.54 4.53
C LEU A 279 -4.66 -11.09 4.37
N PHE A 280 -4.40 -10.24 5.38
CA PHE A 280 -4.76 -8.82 5.32
C PHE A 280 -4.04 -8.05 4.21
N SER A 281 -2.73 -8.26 4.06
CA SER A 281 -1.90 -7.64 3.02
C SER A 281 -2.40 -7.96 1.61
N SER A 282 -2.87 -9.19 1.41
CA SER A 282 -3.26 -9.67 0.09
C SER A 282 -4.64 -9.15 -0.32
N MET A 283 -5.52 -8.89 0.66
CA MET A 283 -6.79 -8.20 0.42
C MET A 283 -6.60 -6.76 -0.07
N ASP A 284 -5.56 -6.05 0.38
CA ASP A 284 -5.25 -4.71 -0.11
C ASP A 284 -4.90 -4.68 -1.60
N LEU A 285 -4.35 -5.78 -2.12
CA LEU A 285 -3.85 -5.88 -3.50
C LEU A 285 -4.91 -6.36 -4.50
N MET A 286 -6.04 -6.91 -4.03
CA MET A 286 -7.17 -7.28 -4.90
C MET A 286 -8.13 -6.11 -5.15
N ASN A 287 -7.99 -4.99 -4.43
CA ASN A 287 -8.85 -3.82 -4.54
C ASN A 287 -8.33 -2.79 -5.56
N VAL A 288 -8.24 -3.18 -6.84
CA VAL A 288 -7.77 -2.24 -7.88
C VAL A 288 -8.92 -1.39 -8.44
N ASN A 289 -10.20 -1.76 -8.26
CA ASN A 289 -11.26 -1.20 -9.11
C ASN A 289 -12.55 -0.66 -8.47
N ASN A 290 -12.87 -0.73 -7.17
CA ASN A 290 -14.24 -0.32 -6.75
C ASN A 290 -14.50 0.18 -5.31
N ASN A 291 -13.50 0.59 -4.53
CA ASN A 291 -13.73 1.03 -3.12
C ASN A 291 -14.46 -0.01 -2.24
N ILE A 292 -14.58 -1.27 -2.68
CA ILE A 292 -15.17 -2.38 -1.92
C ILE A 292 -14.06 -3.41 -1.78
N THR A 293 -13.59 -3.59 -0.54
CA THR A 293 -12.56 -4.60 -0.25
C THR A 293 -13.24 -5.93 -0.08
N HIS A 294 -13.10 -6.79 -1.08
CA HIS A 294 -13.54 -8.18 -1.03
C HIS A 294 -12.50 -9.05 -1.71
N PHE A 295 -12.45 -10.31 -1.32
CA PHE A 295 -11.74 -11.32 -2.09
C PHE A 295 -12.50 -11.57 -3.39
N ASP A 296 -11.91 -11.28 -4.55
CA ASP A 296 -12.54 -11.61 -5.83
C ASP A 296 -12.49 -13.14 -6.03
N PRO A 297 -13.64 -13.83 -5.99
CA PRO A 297 -13.67 -15.29 -6.12
C PRO A 297 -13.18 -15.77 -7.48
N LYS A 298 -13.09 -14.88 -8.46
CA LYS A 298 -12.57 -15.18 -9.81
C LYS A 298 -11.05 -15.18 -9.87
N LYS A 299 -10.36 -14.63 -8.86
CA LYS A 299 -8.89 -14.64 -8.80
C LYS A 299 -8.40 -15.97 -8.24
N SER A 300 -7.37 -16.53 -8.87
CA SER A 300 -6.77 -17.82 -8.47
C SER A 300 -6.23 -17.79 -7.04
N CYS A 301 -5.81 -16.61 -6.56
CA CYS A 301 -5.40 -16.44 -5.17
C CYS A 301 -6.54 -16.65 -4.18
N HIS A 302 -7.80 -16.35 -4.51
CA HIS A 302 -8.93 -16.59 -3.60
C HIS A 302 -9.03 -18.07 -3.20
N ALA A 303 -8.94 -18.97 -4.17
CA ALA A 303 -8.95 -20.42 -3.91
C ALA A 303 -7.81 -20.85 -2.97
N VAL A 304 -6.62 -20.24 -3.09
CA VAL A 304 -5.49 -20.48 -2.15
C VAL A 304 -5.88 -20.10 -0.74
N TYR A 305 -6.44 -18.91 -0.56
CA TYR A 305 -6.79 -18.40 0.77
C TYR A 305 -7.93 -19.21 1.40
N VAL A 306 -8.97 -19.58 0.63
CA VAL A 306 -10.04 -20.48 1.12
C VAL A 306 -9.47 -21.84 1.53
N TYR A 307 -8.52 -22.38 0.76
CA TYR A 307 -7.89 -23.65 1.08
C TYR A 307 -7.05 -23.59 2.35
N VAL A 308 -6.20 -22.56 2.49
CA VAL A 308 -5.28 -22.41 3.64
C VAL A 308 -6.02 -22.05 4.93
N TYR A 309 -6.90 -21.05 4.88
CA TYR A 309 -7.52 -20.48 6.09
C TYR A 309 -8.96 -20.94 6.30
N GLY A 310 -9.64 -21.43 5.26
CA GLY A 310 -11.06 -21.74 5.32
C GLY A 310 -11.95 -20.53 5.06
N GLN A 311 -13.17 -20.80 4.60
CA GLN A 311 -14.13 -19.77 4.21
C GLN A 311 -14.49 -18.84 5.38
N ASP A 312 -14.70 -19.38 6.58
CA ASP A 312 -15.15 -18.61 7.74
C ASP A 312 -14.11 -17.59 8.20
N LEU A 313 -12.83 -17.98 8.25
CA LEU A 313 -11.75 -17.06 8.60
C LEU A 313 -11.52 -16.01 7.52
N LEU A 314 -11.74 -16.34 6.24
CA LEU A 314 -11.69 -15.36 5.16
C LEU A 314 -12.78 -14.28 5.30
N LEU A 315 -14.02 -14.69 5.56
CA LEU A 315 -15.13 -13.75 5.74
C LEU A 315 -14.91 -12.85 6.97
N ARG A 316 -14.41 -13.43 8.07
CA ARG A 316 -14.04 -12.65 9.26
C ARG A 316 -12.92 -11.66 8.98
N ALA A 317 -11.89 -12.07 8.24
CA ALA A 317 -10.80 -11.18 7.87
C ALA A 317 -11.30 -10.04 6.95
N GLU A 318 -12.22 -10.34 6.03
CA GLU A 318 -12.80 -9.34 5.13
C GLU A 318 -13.57 -8.29 5.94
N TYR A 319 -14.38 -8.72 6.91
CA TYR A 319 -15.08 -7.84 7.82
C TYR A 319 -14.11 -6.91 8.59
N LEU A 320 -13.02 -7.44 9.14
CA LEU A 320 -12.04 -6.65 9.89
C LEU A 320 -11.35 -5.60 9.03
N ILE A 321 -10.98 -5.94 7.79
CA ILE A 321 -10.37 -4.97 6.87
C ILE A 321 -11.38 -3.91 6.42
N GLN A 322 -12.62 -4.31 6.14
CA GLN A 322 -13.68 -3.36 5.79
C GLN A 322 -13.94 -2.38 6.94
N LYS A 323 -13.97 -2.86 8.19
CA LYS A 323 -14.11 -2.03 9.39
C LYS A 323 -12.95 -1.04 9.53
N LEU A 324 -11.71 -1.49 9.35
CA LEU A 324 -10.54 -0.60 9.36
C LEU A 324 -10.60 0.44 8.23
N LYS A 325 -10.96 0.04 7.01
CA LYS A 325 -11.07 0.97 5.85
C LYS A 325 -12.23 1.95 5.97
N HIS A 326 -13.32 1.56 6.62
CA HIS A 326 -14.41 2.48 6.92
C HIS A 326 -13.95 3.57 7.90
N LEU A 327 -13.11 3.21 8.87
CA LEU A 327 -12.57 4.13 9.86
C LEU A 327 -11.56 5.12 9.28
N ILE A 328 -10.60 4.63 8.48
CA ILE A 328 -9.44 5.44 8.03
C ILE A 328 -9.52 5.87 6.56
N GLY A 329 -10.54 5.39 5.83
CA GLY A 329 -10.61 5.48 4.38
C GLY A 329 -9.61 4.55 3.68
N PHE A 330 -9.29 4.87 2.42
CA PHE A 330 -8.24 4.20 1.65
C PHE A 330 -6.88 4.87 1.83
N ASP A 331 -6.59 5.42 3.02
CA ASP A 331 -5.31 6.07 3.30
C ASP A 331 -4.19 5.02 3.40
N PRO A 332 -3.28 4.95 2.41
CA PRO A 332 -2.25 3.92 2.39
C PRO A 332 -1.23 4.12 3.52
N ALA A 333 -0.99 5.35 3.98
CA ALA A 333 -0.03 5.60 5.03
C ALA A 333 -0.50 4.99 6.36
N ILE A 334 -1.76 5.24 6.74
CA ILE A 334 -2.35 4.69 7.96
C ILE A 334 -2.39 3.16 7.88
N SER A 335 -2.88 2.61 6.77
CA SER A 335 -2.95 1.15 6.55
C SER A 335 -1.58 0.48 6.69
N LYS A 336 -0.52 1.05 6.09
CA LYS A 336 0.82 0.45 6.17
C LYS A 336 1.44 0.60 7.57
N ILE A 337 1.21 1.71 8.27
CA ILE A 337 1.68 1.85 9.67
C ILE A 337 0.97 0.84 10.58
N VAL A 338 -0.35 0.68 10.44
CA VAL A 338 -1.12 -0.33 11.20
C VAL A 338 -0.58 -1.73 10.92
N GLN A 339 -0.23 -2.03 9.67
CA GLN A 339 0.37 -3.31 9.30
C GLN A 339 1.74 -3.55 9.96
N ILE A 340 2.57 -2.49 10.09
CA ILE A 340 3.84 -2.55 10.82
C ILE A 340 3.60 -2.76 12.33
N ILE A 341 2.65 -2.04 12.92
CA ILE A 341 2.28 -2.20 14.32
C ILE A 341 1.80 -3.63 14.59
N LEU A 342 0.95 -4.20 13.74
CA LEU A 342 0.50 -5.59 13.84
C LEU A 342 1.68 -6.58 13.78
N PHE A 343 2.63 -6.36 12.88
CA PHE A 343 3.81 -7.22 12.78
C PHE A 343 4.69 -7.19 14.03
N LEU A 344 4.80 -6.02 14.66
CA LEU A 344 5.55 -5.83 15.89
C LEU A 344 4.79 -6.26 17.15
N THR A 345 3.50 -6.57 17.07
CA THR A 345 2.67 -6.89 18.24
C THR A 345 2.23 -8.36 18.17
N PRO A 346 2.94 -9.28 18.86
CA PRO A 346 2.57 -10.70 18.91
C PRO A 346 1.07 -10.92 19.14
N CYS A 347 0.49 -11.95 18.52
CA CYS A 347 -0.89 -12.35 18.76
C CYS A 347 -1.17 -12.51 20.27
N LEU A 348 -2.39 -12.19 20.69
CA LEU A 348 -2.85 -12.48 22.05
C LEU A 348 -2.96 -14.00 22.20
N VAL A 349 -1.90 -14.64 22.70
CA VAL A 349 -1.87 -16.09 22.90
C VAL A 349 -2.94 -16.46 23.95
N THR A 350 -3.89 -17.31 23.56
CA THR A 350 -5.02 -17.69 24.43
C THR A 350 -4.93 -19.11 25.01
N ASN A 351 -3.89 -19.91 24.69
CA ASN A 351 -3.76 -21.28 25.19
C ASN A 351 -2.40 -21.58 25.84
N TYR A 352 -2.49 -22.18 27.03
CA TYR A 352 -1.47 -22.42 28.05
C TYR A 352 -0.87 -23.83 27.97
N ASP A 353 -0.08 -24.14 26.94
CA ASP A 353 0.86 -25.28 27.04
C ASP A 353 2.30 -24.76 26.98
N SER A 354 2.80 -24.43 28.17
CA SER A 354 4.03 -23.68 28.43
C SER A 354 5.33 -24.35 28.02
N ASN A 355 5.31 -25.60 27.55
CA ASN A 355 6.52 -26.42 27.41
C ASN A 355 7.17 -26.41 26.02
N TYR A 356 6.57 -25.76 25.02
CA TYR A 356 7.10 -25.74 23.64
C TYR A 356 7.27 -24.34 23.02
N TYR A 357 6.98 -23.26 23.75
CA TYR A 357 7.09 -21.91 23.20
C TYR A 357 8.50 -21.35 23.32
N TYR A 358 9.07 -20.97 22.18
CA TYR A 358 10.30 -20.19 22.14
C TYR A 358 10.06 -18.83 22.80
N GLN A 359 10.89 -18.48 23.79
CA GLN A 359 10.87 -17.17 24.43
C GLN A 359 11.94 -16.27 23.80
N PRO A 360 11.56 -15.09 23.28
CA PRO A 360 12.52 -14.17 22.70
C PRO A 360 13.39 -13.51 23.79
N SER A 361 14.58 -13.05 23.40
CA SER A 361 15.48 -12.36 24.33
C SER A 361 14.91 -11.02 24.84
N GLU A 362 15.24 -10.63 26.07
CA GLU A 362 14.84 -9.33 26.65
C GLU A 362 15.28 -8.15 25.79
N LYS A 363 16.47 -8.26 25.17
CA LYS A 363 17.00 -7.27 24.23
C LYS A 363 16.08 -7.12 23.01
N THR A 364 15.61 -8.23 22.42
CA THR A 364 14.64 -8.17 21.32
C THR A 364 13.32 -7.57 21.77
N ILE A 365 12.80 -7.94 22.94
CA ILE A 365 11.56 -7.37 23.48
C ILE A 365 11.69 -5.85 23.61
N SER A 366 12.81 -5.35 24.14
CA SER A 366 13.08 -3.92 24.25
C SER A 366 13.06 -3.21 22.88
N HIS A 367 13.72 -3.78 21.86
CA HIS A 367 13.72 -3.20 20.52
C HIS A 367 12.36 -3.23 19.83
N ILE A 368 11.56 -4.27 20.09
CA ILE A 368 10.18 -4.34 19.59
C ILE A 368 9.35 -3.21 20.19
N ILE A 369 9.42 -3.01 21.51
CA ILE A 369 8.68 -1.94 22.20
C ILE A 369 9.10 -0.56 21.68
N GLN A 370 10.40 -0.31 21.54
CA GLN A 370 10.92 0.94 20.98
C GLN A 370 10.41 1.19 19.56
N ALA A 371 10.40 0.15 18.71
CA ALA A 371 9.88 0.25 17.35
C ALA A 371 8.36 0.52 17.35
N GLN A 372 7.59 -0.18 18.19
CA GLN A 372 6.14 0.05 18.33
C GLN A 372 5.85 1.50 18.71
N GLU A 373 6.55 2.03 19.72
CA GLU A 373 6.40 3.40 20.18
C GLU A 373 6.70 4.40 19.05
N GLN A 374 7.78 4.18 18.30
CA GLN A 374 8.12 5.00 17.14
C GLN A 374 6.98 5.04 16.10
N TYR A 375 6.42 3.88 15.72
CA TYR A 375 5.37 3.83 14.71
C TYR A 375 4.02 4.35 15.21
N ILE A 376 3.70 4.16 16.50
CA ILE A 376 2.54 4.77 17.15
C ILE A 376 2.67 6.30 17.16
N ASN A 377 3.86 6.83 17.44
CA ASN A 377 4.12 8.28 17.43
C ASN A 377 4.00 8.85 16.01
N ILE A 378 4.54 8.17 14.99
CA ILE A 378 4.36 8.58 13.59
C ILE A 378 2.88 8.58 13.20
N LEU A 379 2.13 7.54 13.59
CA LEU A 379 0.70 7.44 13.34
C LEU A 379 -0.05 8.59 14.03
N TRP A 380 0.21 8.83 15.31
CA TRP A 380 -0.36 9.93 16.07
C TRP A 380 -0.11 11.27 15.37
N SER A 381 1.15 11.62 15.10
CA SER A 381 1.51 12.86 14.44
C SER A 381 0.78 13.01 13.10
N TYR A 382 0.70 11.94 12.31
CA TYR A 382 0.00 11.93 11.03
C TYR A 382 -1.52 12.15 11.17
N LEU A 383 -2.15 11.51 12.15
CA LEU A 383 -3.59 11.66 12.42
C LEU A 383 -3.92 13.07 12.90
N ILE A 384 -3.12 13.63 13.81
CA ILE A 384 -3.30 15.01 14.30
C ILE A 384 -3.13 16.01 13.16
N TYR A 385 -2.11 15.83 12.33
CA TYR A 385 -1.89 16.66 11.15
C TYR A 385 -3.07 16.61 10.16
N ARG A 386 -3.63 15.42 9.92
CA ARG A 386 -4.65 15.20 8.89
C ARG A 386 -6.07 15.52 9.35
N TYR A 387 -6.41 15.20 10.60
CA TYR A 387 -7.77 15.25 11.14
C TYR A 387 -7.93 16.25 12.29
N GLY A 388 -6.85 16.88 12.75
CA GLY A 388 -6.85 17.74 13.93
C GLY A 388 -6.79 16.94 15.23
N GLN A 389 -6.58 17.64 16.35
CA GLN A 389 -6.25 17.00 17.62
C GLN A 389 -7.35 16.06 18.15
N ASN A 390 -8.59 16.55 18.23
CA ASN A 390 -9.70 15.80 18.82
C ASN A 390 -10.10 14.57 17.98
N GLU A 391 -10.26 14.74 16.67
CA GLU A 391 -10.63 13.63 15.78
C GLU A 391 -9.46 12.66 15.57
N GLY A 392 -8.22 13.17 15.47
CA GLY A 392 -7.02 12.35 15.40
C GLY A 392 -6.86 11.46 16.64
N GLN A 393 -7.19 11.97 17.83
CA GLN A 393 -7.17 11.19 19.06
C GLN A 393 -8.24 10.08 19.07
N LYS A 394 -9.49 10.40 18.71
CA LYS A 394 -10.56 9.40 18.61
C LYS A 394 -10.22 8.31 17.59
N LEU A 395 -9.67 8.70 16.44
CA LEU A 395 -9.22 7.77 15.41
C LEU A 395 -8.10 6.87 15.93
N LEU A 396 -7.08 7.42 16.61
CA LEU A 396 -6.01 6.60 17.17
C LEU A 396 -6.57 5.55 18.13
N THR A 397 -7.42 5.95 19.09
CA THR A 397 -8.03 5.00 20.05
C THR A 397 -8.80 3.90 19.33
N THR A 398 -9.57 4.26 18.30
CA THR A 398 -10.36 3.28 17.54
C THR A 398 -9.47 2.37 16.70
N ILE A 399 -8.39 2.88 16.10
CA ILE A 399 -7.38 2.09 15.37
C ILE A 399 -6.69 1.10 16.30
N ILE A 400 -6.30 1.51 17.51
CA ILE A 400 -5.71 0.58 18.50
C ILE A 400 -6.71 -0.52 18.88
N GLY A 401 -8.00 -0.19 19.06
CA GLY A 401 -9.05 -1.18 19.25
C GLY A 401 -9.13 -2.18 18.08
N GLN A 402 -8.99 -1.70 16.84
CA GLN A 402 -8.91 -2.57 15.65
C GLN A 402 -7.67 -3.47 15.67
N VAL A 403 -6.50 -2.96 16.06
CA VAL A 403 -5.27 -3.75 16.19
C VAL A 403 -5.49 -4.93 17.14
N LEU A 404 -6.12 -4.70 18.30
CA LEU A 404 -6.45 -5.76 19.26
C LEU A 404 -7.39 -6.82 18.67
N GLU A 405 -8.43 -6.41 17.93
CA GLU A 405 -9.33 -7.34 17.23
C GLU A 405 -8.58 -8.19 16.19
N HIS A 406 -7.63 -7.59 15.47
CA HIS A 406 -6.80 -8.27 14.48
C HIS A 406 -5.83 -9.27 15.14
N GLN A 407 -5.27 -8.94 16.31
CA GLN A 407 -4.44 -9.88 17.08
C GLN A 407 -5.24 -11.08 17.60
N LYS A 408 -6.47 -10.86 18.07
CA LYS A 408 -7.38 -11.96 18.45
C LYS A 408 -7.69 -12.85 17.25
N PHE A 409 -7.92 -12.25 16.09
CA PHE A 409 -8.08 -13.00 14.85
C PHE A 409 -6.84 -13.83 14.50
N GLY A 410 -5.63 -13.28 14.68
CA GLY A 410 -4.39 -14.02 14.48
C GLY A 410 -4.29 -15.29 15.33
N ALA A 411 -4.70 -15.22 16.60
CA ALA A 411 -4.77 -16.39 17.49
C ALA A 411 -5.79 -17.45 17.02
N ASP A 412 -6.94 -17.03 16.51
CA ASP A 412 -7.94 -17.94 15.92
C ASP A 412 -7.41 -18.63 14.65
N VAL A 413 -6.62 -17.90 13.84
CA VAL A 413 -5.96 -18.47 12.67
C VAL A 413 -4.92 -19.51 13.09
N ASP A 414 -4.10 -19.24 14.10
CA ASP A 414 -3.12 -20.22 14.60
C ASP A 414 -3.80 -21.52 15.03
N LYS A 415 -4.89 -21.42 15.79
CA LYS A 415 -5.69 -22.58 16.18
C LYS A 415 -6.21 -23.33 14.96
N SER A 416 -6.79 -22.63 13.99
CA SER A 416 -7.32 -23.27 12.79
C SER A 416 -6.24 -23.89 11.90
N LEU A 417 -5.04 -23.32 11.85
CA LEU A 417 -3.92 -23.89 11.10
C LEU A 417 -3.45 -25.18 11.79
N LEU A 418 -3.29 -25.18 13.11
CA LEU A 418 -2.92 -26.40 13.85
C LEU A 418 -3.88 -27.57 13.60
N GLU A 419 -5.17 -27.29 13.46
CA GLU A 419 -6.21 -28.29 13.18
C GLU A 419 -6.21 -28.80 11.71
N ARG A 420 -5.54 -28.13 10.77
CA ARG A 420 -5.60 -28.37 9.31
C ARG A 420 -4.32 -28.97 8.71
N GLN A 421 -3.78 -30.02 9.33
CA GLN A 421 -2.61 -30.75 8.81
C GLN A 421 -2.92 -31.54 7.52
N PRO A 422 -1.97 -31.71 6.57
CA PRO A 422 -0.53 -31.42 6.64
C PRO A 422 -0.09 -30.03 6.12
N PHE A 423 -0.99 -29.20 5.61
CA PHE A 423 -0.63 -27.95 4.92
C PHE A 423 -0.26 -26.79 5.86
N ALA A 424 -0.70 -26.83 7.11
CA ALA A 424 -0.20 -25.92 8.13
C ALA A 424 1.31 -26.06 8.31
N ASN A 425 1.84 -27.29 8.28
CA ASN A 425 3.29 -27.50 8.26
C ASN A 425 3.94 -26.81 7.07
N LEU A 426 3.32 -26.81 5.90
CA LEU A 426 3.84 -26.13 4.71
C LEU A 426 3.96 -24.61 4.92
N VAL A 427 2.91 -23.97 5.44
CA VAL A 427 2.91 -22.53 5.76
C VAL A 427 3.95 -22.23 6.85
N TYR A 428 4.00 -23.00 7.93
CA TYR A 428 4.98 -22.81 9.00
C TYR A 428 6.43 -23.09 8.56
N THR A 429 6.66 -24.06 7.67
CA THR A 429 7.96 -24.34 7.06
C THR A 429 8.39 -23.19 6.16
N MET A 430 7.48 -22.64 5.34
CA MET A 430 7.76 -21.44 4.55
C MET A 430 8.15 -20.27 5.46
N LEU A 431 7.33 -19.95 6.45
CA LEU A 431 7.59 -18.88 7.42
C LEU A 431 8.94 -19.04 8.13
N THR A 432 9.28 -20.29 8.48
CA THR A 432 10.58 -20.65 9.07
C THR A 432 11.74 -20.38 8.11
N SER A 433 11.63 -20.84 6.86
CA SER A 433 12.71 -20.69 5.88
C SER A 433 13.03 -19.22 5.57
N PHE A 434 12.03 -18.33 5.60
CA PHE A 434 12.18 -16.90 5.33
C PHE A 434 12.71 -16.09 6.52
N SER A 435 12.72 -16.64 7.72
CA SER A 435 13.32 -15.98 8.88
C SER A 435 14.83 -16.15 9.02
N LEU A 436 15.37 -17.19 8.37
CA LEU A 436 16.77 -17.58 8.46
C LEU A 436 17.64 -16.92 7.38
N ASN A 437 17.03 -16.52 6.26
CA ASN A 437 17.63 -15.75 5.17
C ASN A 437 17.21 -14.28 5.28
#